data_AF-A0A533T0R4-F1
#
_entry.id   AF-A0A533T0R4-F1
#
_cell.length_a   1.000
_cell.length_b   1.000
_cell.length_c   1.000
_cell.angle_alpha   90.00
_cell.angle_beta   90.00
_cell.angle_gamma   90.00
#
_symmetry.space_group_name_H-M   'P 1'
#
loop_
_entity.id
_entity.type
_entity.pdbx_description
1 polymer ?
#
loop_
_entity_poly.entity_id
_entity_poly.type
_entity_poly.pdbx_seq_one_letter_code
_entity_poly.pdbx_strand_id
1 'polypeptide(L)'
;MTSPKVELQSLPSASAWTQEHGVWFISLPGEIILAVVSQLLSQQARLMGITGQALGEETQLSYHFAYADEVCTIKVLTHQQHIPSITPITVAADWAECEAHDLFNVIFDGHPALRRLVRPSQLEAGLFRQPGGAASKSEAA
;
A
#
# COMPACT_ATOMS: atom_id res chain seq x y z
N MET A 1 -16.44 -15.51 -13.52
CA MET A 1 -16.04 -14.21 -14.09
C MET A 1 -14.52 -14.21 -14.12
N THR A 2 -13.93 -14.18 -15.31
CA THR A 2 -12.48 -14.10 -15.50
C THR A 2 -12.00 -12.70 -15.10
N SER A 3 -10.96 -12.68 -14.28
CA SER A 3 -10.20 -11.52 -13.75
C SER A 3 -9.88 -10.47 -14.84
N PRO A 4 -9.45 -9.23 -14.49
CA PRO A 4 -8.83 -8.33 -15.45
C PRO A 4 -7.79 -9.09 -16.28
N LYS A 5 -7.49 -8.65 -17.50
CA LYS A 5 -6.56 -9.31 -18.45
C LYS A 5 -5.09 -9.39 -17.96
N VAL A 6 -4.85 -9.44 -16.66
CA VAL A 6 -3.62 -9.73 -15.92
C VAL A 6 -3.77 -11.12 -15.31
N GLU A 7 -3.21 -12.15 -15.96
CA GLU A 7 -2.88 -13.39 -15.25
C GLU A 7 -1.72 -13.08 -14.29
N LEU A 8 -2.02 -12.63 -13.06
CA LEU A 8 -1.04 -12.78 -11.99
C LEU A 8 -0.80 -14.28 -11.88
N GLN A 9 0.47 -14.71 -11.98
CA GLN A 9 0.80 -16.14 -11.88
C GLN A 9 0.12 -16.71 -10.62
N SER A 10 -0.25 -17.99 -10.63
CA SER A 10 -0.83 -18.63 -9.45
C SER A 10 0.17 -18.56 -8.29
N LEU A 11 0.03 -17.55 -7.44
CA LEU A 11 0.94 -17.28 -6.34
C LEU A 11 0.40 -17.98 -5.09
N PRO A 12 1.26 -18.64 -4.30
CA PRO A 12 0.84 -19.22 -3.02
C PRO A 12 0.18 -18.15 -2.14
N SER A 13 -0.94 -18.49 -1.49
CA SER A 13 -1.65 -17.63 -0.53
C SER A 13 -2.35 -16.39 -1.10
N ALA A 14 -2.43 -16.23 -2.43
CA ALA A 14 -3.25 -15.21 -3.04
C ALA A 14 -4.74 -15.48 -2.79
N SER A 15 -5.48 -14.46 -2.35
CA SER A 15 -6.94 -14.53 -2.35
C SER A 15 -7.46 -14.54 -3.79
N ALA A 16 -8.67 -15.06 -4.00
CA ALA A 16 -9.34 -14.91 -5.29
C ALA A 16 -9.62 -13.43 -5.57
N TRP A 17 -9.53 -13.03 -6.84
CA TRP A 17 -9.98 -11.71 -7.28
C TRP A 17 -11.45 -11.51 -6.91
N THR A 18 -11.77 -10.36 -6.32
CA THR A 18 -13.15 -9.89 -6.12
C THR A 18 -13.39 -8.64 -6.96
N GLN A 19 -14.64 -8.42 -7.34
CA GLN A 19 -15.04 -7.21 -8.07
C GLN A 19 -16.14 -6.49 -7.30
N GLU A 20 -15.92 -5.21 -7.02
CA GLU A 20 -16.88 -4.35 -6.34
C GLU A 20 -17.00 -3.05 -7.12
N HIS A 21 -18.21 -2.69 -7.53
CA HIS A 21 -18.49 -1.45 -8.28
C HIS A 21 -17.58 -1.22 -9.51
N GLY A 22 -17.18 -2.30 -10.21
CA GLY A 22 -16.32 -2.23 -11.39
C GLY A 22 -14.82 -2.13 -11.09
N VAL A 23 -14.40 -2.17 -9.82
CA VAL A 23 -12.99 -2.21 -9.41
C VAL A 23 -12.64 -3.62 -8.95
N TRP A 24 -11.47 -4.08 -9.38
CA TRP A 24 -10.93 -5.39 -9.02
C TRP A 24 -10.05 -5.30 -7.78
N PHE A 25 -10.19 -6.26 -6.87
CA PHE A 25 -9.40 -6.34 -5.64
C PHE A 25 -8.77 -7.71 -5.49
N ILE A 26 -7.55 -7.74 -5.00
CA ILE A 26 -6.87 -8.96 -4.57
C ILE A 26 -6.06 -8.66 -3.32
N SER A 27 -6.08 -9.60 -2.37
CA SER A 27 -5.22 -9.56 -1.19
C SER A 27 -4.10 -10.57 -1.36
N LEU A 28 -2.87 -10.12 -1.12
CA LEU A 28 -1.63 -10.86 -1.32
C LEU A 28 -0.72 -10.69 -0.10
N PRO A 29 0.19 -11.64 0.17
CA PRO A 29 1.28 -11.43 1.13
C PRO A 29 2.18 -10.25 0.72
N GLY A 30 2.69 -9.51 1.72
CA GLY A 30 3.53 -8.33 1.48
C GLY A 30 4.88 -8.66 0.85
N GLU A 31 5.43 -9.85 1.12
CA GLU A 31 6.75 -10.27 0.63
C GLU A 31 6.83 -10.42 -0.90
N ILE A 32 5.69 -10.61 -1.58
CA ILE A 32 5.63 -10.76 -3.04
C ILE A 32 5.32 -9.47 -3.80
N ILE A 33 5.19 -8.33 -3.10
CA ILE A 33 4.75 -7.07 -3.72
C ILE A 33 5.65 -6.64 -4.89
N LEU A 34 6.96 -6.81 -4.78
CA LEU A 34 7.93 -6.49 -5.84
C LEU A 34 7.65 -7.29 -7.12
N ALA A 35 7.39 -8.59 -6.99
CA ALA A 35 7.12 -9.47 -8.13
C ALA A 35 5.78 -9.10 -8.79
N VAL A 36 4.75 -8.86 -7.99
CA VAL A 36 3.41 -8.48 -8.46
C VAL A 36 3.47 -7.14 -9.22
N VAL A 37 4.10 -6.13 -8.63
CA VAL A 37 4.21 -4.81 -9.26
C VAL A 37 5.09 -4.86 -10.51
N SER A 38 6.20 -5.60 -10.50
CA SER A 38 7.03 -5.80 -11.69
C SER A 38 6.24 -6.43 -12.84
N GLN A 39 5.39 -7.42 -12.53
CA GLN A 39 4.52 -8.04 -13.52
C GLN A 39 3.48 -7.06 -14.07
N LEU A 40 2.78 -6.31 -13.22
CA LEU A 40 1.81 -5.30 -13.63
C LEU A 40 2.43 -4.24 -14.54
N LEU A 41 3.60 -3.72 -14.17
CA LEU A 41 4.35 -2.74 -14.97
C LEU A 41 4.78 -3.32 -16.33
N SER A 42 5.22 -4.59 -16.38
CA SER A 42 5.58 -5.26 -17.64
C SER A 42 4.40 -5.38 -18.61
N GLN A 43 3.18 -5.38 -18.08
CA GLN A 43 1.93 -5.39 -18.84
C GLN A 43 1.41 -3.99 -19.12
N GLN A 44 2.18 -2.93 -18.86
CA GLN A 44 1.80 -1.53 -19.05
C GLN A 44 0.70 -1.02 -18.11
N ALA A 45 0.45 -1.71 -16.99
CA ALA A 45 -0.37 -1.14 -15.93
C ALA A 45 0.32 0.09 -15.33
N ARG A 46 -0.46 1.07 -14.88
CA ARG A 46 0.04 2.34 -14.35
C ARG A 46 -0.33 2.47 -12.89
N LEU A 47 0.67 2.68 -12.04
CA LEU A 47 0.44 2.99 -10.62
C LEU A 47 -0.27 4.35 -10.53
N MET A 48 -1.43 4.36 -9.88
CA MET A 48 -2.24 5.55 -9.64
C MET A 48 -1.96 6.16 -8.27
N GLY A 49 -1.71 5.31 -7.27
CA GLY A 49 -1.43 5.74 -5.91
C GLY A 49 -1.36 4.57 -4.93
N ILE A 50 -0.92 4.87 -3.71
CA ILE A 50 -0.86 3.94 -2.59
C ILE A 50 -1.65 4.58 -1.44
N THR A 51 -2.57 3.83 -0.85
CA THR A 51 -3.32 4.28 0.34
C THR A 51 -3.08 3.32 1.50
N GLY A 52 -3.13 3.84 2.73
CA GLY A 52 -2.91 3.08 3.95
C GLY A 52 -4.15 3.00 4.84
N GLN A 53 -4.32 1.88 5.54
CA GLN A 53 -5.28 1.71 6.61
C GLN A 53 -4.59 1.04 7.81
N ALA A 54 -4.69 1.65 8.99
CA ALA A 54 -4.23 1.01 10.22
C ALA A 54 -5.18 -0.13 10.61
N LEU A 55 -4.64 -1.35 10.78
CA LEU A 55 -5.38 -2.57 11.12
C LEU A 55 -4.66 -3.28 12.29
N GLY A 56 -5.12 -3.00 13.51
CA GLY A 56 -4.44 -3.48 14.71
C GLY A 56 -3.00 -2.95 14.76
N GLU A 57 -2.05 -3.86 14.91
CA GLU A 57 -0.62 -3.52 14.97
C GLU A 57 0.00 -3.25 13.59
N GLU A 58 -0.67 -3.62 12.48
CA GLU A 58 -0.14 -3.55 11.11
C GLU A 58 -0.86 -2.52 10.22
N THR A 59 -0.24 -2.13 9.10
CA THR A 59 -0.89 -1.31 8.06
C THR A 59 -1.26 -2.19 6.88
N GLN A 60 -2.51 -2.13 6.45
CA GLN A 60 -2.85 -2.55 5.10
C GLN A 60 -2.53 -1.42 4.12
N LEU A 61 -1.69 -1.74 3.13
CA LEU A 61 -1.44 -0.88 1.99
C LEU A 61 -2.28 -1.36 0.81
N SER A 62 -2.90 -0.41 0.11
CA SER A 62 -3.64 -0.64 -1.13
C SER A 62 -2.94 0.07 -2.28
N TYR A 63 -2.41 -0.69 -3.23
CA TYR A 63 -1.75 -0.19 -4.42
C TYR A 63 -2.75 -0.19 -5.57
N HIS A 64 -3.09 1.00 -6.07
CA HIS A 64 -4.10 1.17 -7.11
C HIS A 64 -3.44 1.27 -8.49
N PHE A 65 -3.92 0.48 -9.44
CA PHE A 65 -3.42 0.45 -10.80
C PHE A 65 -4.55 0.64 -11.82
N ALA A 66 -4.26 1.40 -12.86
CA ALA A 66 -5.05 1.40 -14.09
C ALA A 66 -4.42 0.43 -15.09
N TYR A 67 -5.23 -0.42 -15.72
CA TYR A 67 -4.80 -1.37 -16.73
C TYR A 67 -5.88 -1.50 -17.81
N ALA A 68 -5.54 -1.12 -19.05
CA ALA A 68 -6.51 -0.90 -20.12
C ALA A 68 -7.66 0.00 -19.64
N ASP A 69 -8.91 -0.50 -19.66
CA ASP A 69 -10.10 0.22 -19.22
C ASP A 69 -10.55 -0.17 -17.80
N GLU A 70 -9.72 -0.91 -17.07
CA GLU A 70 -10.03 -1.45 -15.75
C GLU A 70 -9.13 -0.84 -14.67
N VAL A 71 -9.65 -0.81 -13.44
CA VAL A 71 -8.89 -0.45 -12.24
C VAL A 71 -8.78 -1.69 -11.37
N CYS A 72 -7.56 -1.97 -10.90
CA CYS A 72 -7.31 -3.02 -9.92
C CYS A 72 -6.56 -2.47 -8.70
N THR A 73 -6.81 -3.08 -7.55
CA THR A 73 -6.19 -2.71 -6.28
C THR A 73 -5.56 -3.95 -5.66
N ILE A 74 -4.25 -3.87 -5.41
CA ILE A 74 -3.50 -4.89 -4.70
C ILE A 74 -3.45 -4.50 -3.23
N LYS A 75 -4.02 -5.34 -2.36
CA LYS A 75 -3.98 -5.15 -0.91
C LYS A 75 -2.92 -6.05 -0.31
N VAL A 76 -2.07 -5.47 0.52
CA VAL A 76 -1.03 -6.20 1.26
C VAL A 76 -1.02 -5.71 2.70
N LEU A 77 -0.67 -6.59 3.62
CA LEU A 77 -0.47 -6.22 5.03
C LEU A 77 1.04 -6.12 5.29
N THR A 78 1.45 -5.11 6.05
CA THR A 78 2.82 -5.04 6.57
C THR A 78 3.09 -6.18 7.54
N HIS A 79 4.37 -6.45 7.77
CA HIS A 79 4.81 -7.34 8.84
C HIS A 79 5.77 -6.58 9.76
N GLN A 80 5.39 -6.42 11.02
CA GLN A 80 6.07 -5.57 11.99
C GLN A 80 6.26 -4.14 11.47
N GLN A 81 5.29 -3.62 10.71
CA GLN A 81 5.38 -2.33 10.00
C GLN A 81 6.37 -2.26 8.84
N HIS A 82 7.02 -3.36 8.47
CA HIS A 82 7.92 -3.42 7.32
C HIS A 82 7.23 -3.97 6.06
N ILE A 83 7.69 -3.50 4.90
CA ILE A 83 7.34 -4.03 3.59
C ILE A 83 8.43 -3.66 2.56
N PRO A 84 8.68 -4.46 1.50
CA PRO A 84 9.57 -4.04 0.42
C PRO A 84 9.09 -2.77 -0.31
N SER A 85 10.01 -1.84 -0.55
CA SER A 85 9.77 -0.65 -1.37
C SER A 85 9.67 -0.99 -2.85
N ILE A 86 8.65 -0.47 -3.54
CA ILE A 86 8.53 -0.55 -5.01
C ILE A 86 9.16 0.66 -5.72
N THR A 87 9.64 1.67 -4.97
CA THR A 87 10.31 2.84 -5.55
C THR A 87 11.50 2.50 -6.47
N PRO A 88 12.35 1.49 -6.18
CA PRO A 88 13.42 1.07 -7.10
C PRO A 88 12.95 0.58 -8.47
N ILE A 89 11.71 0.08 -8.59
CA ILE A 89 11.14 -0.42 -9.86
C ILE A 89 10.19 0.59 -10.50
N THR A 90 9.62 1.52 -9.73
CA THR A 90 8.78 2.60 -10.25
C THR A 90 8.90 3.86 -9.39
N VAL A 91 9.53 4.90 -9.94
CA VAL A 91 9.71 6.20 -9.26
C VAL A 91 8.37 6.86 -8.88
N ALA A 92 7.27 6.47 -9.53
CA ALA A 92 5.93 6.95 -9.21
C ALA A 92 5.51 6.63 -7.77
N ALA A 93 6.19 5.68 -7.10
CA ALA A 93 5.90 5.31 -5.72
C ALA A 93 6.58 6.20 -4.67
N ASP A 94 7.65 6.94 -4.97
CA ASP A 94 8.49 7.65 -3.96
C ASP A 94 7.64 8.51 -3.02
N TRP A 95 6.76 9.33 -3.57
CA TRP A 95 5.94 10.25 -2.76
C TRP A 95 4.91 9.48 -1.93
N ALA A 96 4.28 8.45 -2.50
CA ALA A 96 3.24 7.69 -1.83
C ALA A 96 3.81 6.79 -0.72
N GLU A 97 5.00 6.20 -0.92
CA GLU A 97 5.71 5.46 0.12
C GLU A 97 6.21 6.38 1.23
N CYS A 98 6.72 7.58 0.90
CA CYS A 98 7.07 8.59 1.91
C CYS A 98 5.84 9.08 2.70
N GLU A 99 4.69 9.26 2.05
CA GLU A 99 3.44 9.63 2.73
C GLU A 99 2.98 8.52 3.69
N ALA A 100 2.96 7.26 3.23
CA ALA A 100 2.59 6.12 4.05
C ALA A 100 3.53 5.94 5.24
N HIS A 101 4.85 6.14 5.03
CA HIS A 101 5.82 6.18 6.11
C HIS A 101 5.50 7.27 7.13
N ASP A 102 5.25 8.50 6.65
CA ASP A 102 5.04 9.64 7.52
C ASP A 102 3.74 9.55 8.35
N LEU A 103 2.67 9.07 7.73
CA LEU A 103 1.33 9.03 8.34
C LEU A 103 1.03 7.74 9.09
N PHE A 104 1.60 6.60 8.67
CA PHE A 104 1.30 5.28 9.24
C PHE A 104 2.52 4.60 9.89
N ASN A 105 3.70 5.23 9.89
CA ASN A 105 4.94 4.65 10.42
C ASN A 105 5.30 3.31 9.74
N VAL A 106 5.06 3.21 8.43
CA VAL A 106 5.48 2.05 7.63
C VAL A 106 6.95 2.23 7.23
N ILE A 107 7.74 1.16 7.31
CA ILE A 107 9.12 1.12 6.87
C ILE A 107 9.18 0.39 5.53
N PHE A 108 9.60 1.13 4.49
CA PHE A 108 9.75 0.60 3.14
C PHE A 108 11.20 0.16 2.89
N ASP A 109 11.46 -1.14 3.01
CA ASP A 109 12.80 -1.71 2.90
C ASP A 109 13.34 -1.51 1.47
N GLY A 110 14.54 -0.94 1.35
CA GLY A 110 15.18 -0.64 0.06
C GLY A 110 14.74 0.68 -0.59
N HIS A 111 13.91 1.49 0.08
CA HIS A 111 13.54 2.82 -0.42
C HIS A 111 14.77 3.75 -0.45
N PRO A 112 15.06 4.47 -1.55
CA PRO A 112 16.30 5.24 -1.72
C PRO A 112 16.41 6.47 -0.80
N ALA A 113 15.28 7.13 -0.50
CA ALA A 113 15.26 8.35 0.31
C ALA A 113 13.97 8.45 1.16
N LEU A 114 13.71 7.46 2.01
CA LEU A 114 12.49 7.42 2.82
C LEU A 114 12.51 8.56 3.84
N ARG A 115 11.47 9.40 3.84
CA ARG A 115 11.48 10.66 4.58
C ARG A 115 10.07 11.12 4.95
N ARG A 116 10.00 12.03 5.94
CA ARG A 116 8.80 12.81 6.27
C ARG A 116 8.34 13.60 5.04
N LEU A 117 7.03 13.71 4.83
CA LEU A 117 6.46 14.40 3.68
C LEU A 117 5.42 15.47 4.06
N VAL A 118 4.35 15.09 4.75
CA VAL A 118 3.15 15.93 4.91
C VAL A 118 2.82 16.28 6.36
N ARG A 119 3.30 15.49 7.31
CA ARG A 119 2.95 15.65 8.72
C ARG A 119 3.66 16.87 9.35
N PRO A 120 2.99 17.60 10.28
CA PRO A 120 3.62 18.65 11.05
C PRO A 120 4.91 18.19 11.73
N SER A 121 5.94 19.05 11.73
CA SER A 121 7.28 18.69 12.18
C SER A 121 7.38 18.39 13.68
N GLN A 122 6.41 18.81 14.48
CA GLN A 122 6.38 18.59 15.93
C GLN A 122 5.82 17.22 16.31
N LEU A 123 5.19 16.51 15.38
CA LEU A 123 4.62 15.20 15.66
C LEU A 123 5.68 14.12 15.41
N GLU A 124 5.41 12.91 15.87
CA GLU A 124 6.14 11.70 15.46
C GLU A 124 5.43 11.00 14.29
N ALA A 125 6.13 10.11 13.58
CA ALA A 125 5.55 9.32 12.51
C ALA A 125 4.40 8.43 13.01
N GLY A 126 3.44 8.11 12.14
CA GLY A 126 2.32 7.25 12.51
C GLY A 126 1.15 7.98 13.16
N LEU A 127 0.90 9.24 12.77
CA LEU A 127 -0.26 10.02 13.24
C LEU A 127 -1.58 9.24 13.13
N PHE A 128 -1.78 8.47 12.06
CA PHE A 128 -2.99 7.68 11.84
C PHE A 128 -3.02 6.34 12.59
N ARG A 129 -1.99 6.05 13.39
CA ARG A 129 -2.02 4.95 14.36
C ARG A 129 -2.36 5.42 15.78
N GLN A 130 -2.29 6.72 16.04
CA GLN A 130 -2.54 7.25 17.38
C GLN A 130 -4.04 7.35 17.64
N PRO A 131 -4.48 7.22 18.90
CA PRO A 131 -5.85 7.55 19.28
C PRO A 131 -6.19 8.98 18.84
N GLY A 132 -7.28 9.15 18.10
CA GLY A 132 -7.73 10.45 17.61
C GLY A 132 -8.99 10.97 18.30
N GLY A 133 -9.29 12.25 18.09
CA GLY A 133 -10.60 12.82 18.42
C GLY A 133 -10.92 12.85 19.92
N ALA A 134 -12.01 12.21 20.33
CA ALA A 134 -12.42 12.18 21.72
C ALA A 134 -11.49 11.32 22.61
N ALA A 135 -10.90 10.26 22.04
CA ALA A 135 -10.04 9.34 22.79
C ALA A 135 -8.73 9.99 23.25
N SER A 136 -8.12 10.85 22.42
CA SER A 136 -6.90 11.58 22.83
C SER A 136 -7.16 12.71 23.83
N LYS A 137 -8.41 13.19 23.94
CA LYS A 137 -8.77 14.24 24.90
C LYS A 137 -9.01 13.70 26.31
N SER A 138 -9.39 12.43 26.46
CA SER A 138 -9.63 11.83 27.79
C SER A 138 -8.36 11.45 28.54
N GLU A 139 -7.23 11.27 27.84
CA GLU A 139 -5.94 10.92 28.45
C GLU A 139 -5.14 12.16 28.89
N ALA A 140 -5.55 13.35 28.46
CA ALA A 140 -4.91 14.62 28.81
C ALA A 140 -5.57 15.36 29.99
N ALA A 141 -6.57 14.74 30.64
CA ALA A 141 -7.31 15.26 31.79
C ALA A 141 -6.96 14.47 33.07
#